data_AF-A0A9D5IBL4-F1
#
_entry.id   AF-A0A9D5IBL4-F1
#
_cell.length_a   1.000
_cell.length_b   1.000
_cell.length_c   1.000
_cell.angle_alpha   90.00
_cell.angle_beta   90.00
_cell.angle_gamma   90.00
#
_symmetry.space_group_name_H-M   'P 1'
#
loop_
_entity.id
_entity.type
_entity.pdbx_description
1 polymer ?
#
loop_
_entity_poly.entity_id
_entity_poly.type
_entity_poly.pdbx_seq_one_letter_code
_entity_poly.pdbx_strand_id
1 'polypeptide(L)'
;MAQPRDREQRDELDISAMPELRRVAEEVARTGRARVLTEGGRVVAKVVPLRKSPSRKLKPRPATPEQLAAFRSAAGGWKDVDTDRLVADIYSSRDQVGRPHIEL
;
A
#
# COMPACT_ATOMS: atom_id res chain seq x y z
N MET A 1 -2.11 21.68 -1.54
CA MET A 1 -3.53 21.39 -1.25
C MET A 1 -3.75 19.90 -1.48
N ALA A 2 -4.18 19.13 -0.48
CA ALA A 2 -4.39 17.69 -0.64
C ALA A 2 -5.71 17.44 -1.38
N GLN A 3 -5.65 16.78 -2.54
CA GLN A 3 -6.85 16.40 -3.27
C GLN A 3 -7.74 15.48 -2.41
N PRO A 4 -9.06 15.70 -2.36
CA PRO A 4 -9.96 14.79 -1.66
C PRO A 4 -9.95 13.47 -2.42
N ARG A 5 -9.49 12.40 -1.76
CA ARG A 5 -9.61 11.03 -2.29
C ARG A 5 -11.08 10.81 -2.62
N ASP A 6 -11.37 10.51 -3.89
CA ASP A 6 -12.68 10.06 -4.33
C ASP A 6 -13.21 9.06 -3.30
N ARG A 7 -14.36 9.39 -2.71
CA ARG A 7 -15.07 8.49 -1.81
C ARG A 7 -15.41 7.26 -2.66
N GLU A 8 -14.69 6.16 -2.46
CA GLU A 8 -15.11 4.82 -2.87
C GLU A 8 -16.61 4.73 -2.62
N GLN A 9 -17.38 4.64 -3.70
CA GLN A 9 -18.79 4.29 -3.61
C GLN A 9 -18.81 2.84 -3.12
N ARG A 10 -19.03 2.68 -1.81
CA ARG A 10 -19.06 1.37 -1.16
C ARG A 10 -20.47 0.85 -1.26
N ASP A 11 -20.68 -0.09 -2.16
CA ASP A 11 -21.84 -0.95 -2.08
C ASP A 11 -21.69 -1.83 -0.83
N GLU A 12 -22.50 -1.51 0.18
CA GLU A 12 -22.52 -2.26 1.44
C GLU A 12 -23.35 -3.53 1.27
N LEU A 13 -22.75 -4.68 1.56
CA LEU A 13 -23.44 -5.97 1.57
C LEU A 13 -23.79 -6.32 3.03
N ASP A 14 -25.08 -6.34 3.35
CA ASP A 14 -25.55 -6.85 4.64
C ASP A 14 -25.44 -8.39 4.67
N ILE A 15 -24.60 -8.90 5.58
CA ILE A 15 -24.34 -10.33 5.77
C ILE A 15 -25.18 -10.94 6.89
N SER A 16 -26.12 -10.20 7.49
CA SER A 16 -26.93 -10.65 8.64
C SER A 16 -27.73 -11.93 8.34
N ALA A 17 -28.24 -12.06 7.11
CA ALA A 17 -28.99 -13.24 6.65
C ALA A 17 -28.10 -14.37 6.09
N MET A 18 -26.78 -14.17 6.02
CA MET A 18 -25.82 -15.11 5.42
C MET A 18 -24.88 -15.67 6.50
N PRO A 19 -25.29 -16.69 7.27
CA PRO A 19 -24.57 -17.14 8.47
C PRO A 19 -23.13 -17.57 8.18
N GLU A 20 -22.86 -18.16 7.01
CA GLU A 20 -21.51 -18.58 6.64
C GLU A 20 -20.58 -17.39 6.34
N LEU A 21 -21.08 -16.34 5.67
CA LEU A 21 -20.31 -15.11 5.48
C LEU A 21 -20.07 -14.38 6.80
N ARG A 22 -21.08 -14.37 7.69
CA ARG A 22 -20.96 -13.80 9.03
C ARG A 22 -19.85 -14.49 9.84
N ARG A 23 -19.79 -15.83 9.81
CA ARG A 23 -18.72 -16.60 10.49
C ARG A 23 -17.34 -16.24 9.97
N VAL A 24 -17.15 -16.13 8.65
CA VAL A 24 -15.86 -15.73 8.06
C VAL A 24 -15.49 -14.30 8.46
N ALA A 25 -16.45 -13.37 8.41
CA ALA A 25 -16.23 -11.98 8.80
C ALA A 25 -15.85 -11.86 10.29
N GLU A 26 -16.56 -12.55 11.18
CA GLU A 26 -16.25 -12.62 12.61
C GLU A 26 -14.87 -13.21 12.88
N GLU A 27 -14.48 -14.28 12.17
CA GLU A 27 -13.17 -14.88 12.32
C GLU A 27 -12.04 -13.94 11.87
N VAL A 28 -12.21 -13.29 10.71
CA VAL A 28 -11.24 -12.30 10.20
C VAL A 28 -11.14 -11.12 11.17
N ALA A 29 -12.27 -10.63 11.70
CA ALA A 29 -12.30 -9.55 12.68
C ALA A 29 -11.60 -9.93 13.99
N ARG A 30 -11.85 -11.14 14.50
CA ARG A 30 -11.28 -11.65 15.75
C ARG A 30 -9.78 -11.93 15.63
N THR A 31 -9.34 -12.54 14.54
CA THR A 31 -7.94 -12.96 14.36
C THR A 31 -7.04 -11.86 13.81
N GLY A 32 -7.62 -10.87 13.14
CA GLY A 32 -6.88 -9.85 12.39
C GLY A 32 -6.12 -10.40 11.19
N ARG A 33 -6.37 -11.65 10.78
CA ARG A 33 -5.73 -12.28 9.62
C ARG A 33 -6.67 -12.23 8.42
N ALA A 34 -6.16 -11.77 7.28
CA ALA A 34 -6.93 -11.78 6.03
C ALA A 34 -7.19 -13.21 5.56
N ARG A 35 -8.35 -13.45 4.95
CA ARG A 35 -8.68 -14.71 4.27
C ARG A 35 -8.98 -14.47 2.80
N VAL A 36 -8.54 -15.41 1.97
CA VAL A 36 -8.80 -15.42 0.52
C VAL A 36 -9.94 -16.40 0.27
N LEU A 37 -10.96 -15.92 -0.44
CA LEU A 37 -12.06 -16.75 -0.91
C LEU A 37 -11.69 -17.28 -2.29
N THR A 38 -11.83 -18.59 -2.46
CA THR A 38 -11.52 -19.29 -3.71
C THR A 38 -12.69 -20.15 -4.14
N GLU A 39 -12.96 -20.19 -5.43
CA GLU A 39 -14.00 -21.02 -6.04
C GLU A 39 -13.36 -21.80 -7.18
N GLY A 40 -13.46 -23.13 -7.17
CA GLY A 40 -12.84 -23.97 -8.20
C GLY A 40 -11.33 -23.76 -8.39
N GLY A 41 -10.61 -23.39 -7.32
CA GLY A 41 -9.18 -23.08 -7.36
C GLY A 41 -8.83 -21.67 -7.86
N ARG A 42 -9.83 -20.86 -8.24
CA ARG A 42 -9.64 -19.46 -8.61
C ARG A 42 -9.91 -18.55 -7.41
N VAL A 43 -9.06 -17.54 -7.22
CA VAL A 43 -9.30 -16.48 -6.23
C VAL A 43 -10.46 -15.60 -6.71
N VAL A 44 -11.49 -15.47 -5.89
CA VAL A 44 -12.69 -14.65 -6.17
C VAL A 44 -12.74 -13.37 -5.33
N ALA A 45 -12.31 -13.43 -4.06
CA ALA A 45 -12.31 -12.26 -3.19
C ALA A 45 -11.30 -12.40 -2.05
N LYS A 46 -11.02 -11.28 -1.38
CA LYS A 46 -10.20 -11.26 -0.16
C LYS A 46 -10.92 -10.47 0.93
N VAL A 47 -11.15 -11.12 2.07
CA VAL A 47 -11.75 -10.49 3.25
C VAL A 47 -10.62 -10.04 4.17
N VAL A 48 -10.61 -8.75 4.49
CA VAL A 48 -9.59 -8.11 5.34
C VAL A 48 -10.24 -7.46 6.55
N PRO A 49 -9.59 -7.46 7.72
CA PRO A 49 -10.12 -6.77 8.88
C PRO A 49 -10.03 -5.26 8.68
N LEU A 50 -11.14 -4.54 8.90
CA LEU A 50 -11.16 -3.08 8.82
C LEU A 50 -10.32 -2.42 9.92
N ARG A 51 -10.40 -2.98 11.13
CA ARG A 51 -9.52 -2.61 12.24
C ARG A 51 -8.34 -3.57 12.23
N LYS A 52 -7.17 -3.07 11.85
CA LYS A 52 -5.93 -3.81 12.11
C LYS A 52 -5.87 -4.02 13.62
N SER A 53 -5.94 -5.27 14.08
CA SER A 53 -5.36 -5.63 15.39
C SER A 53 -3.99 -4.98 15.40
N PRO A 54 -3.58 -4.26 16.48
CA PRO A 54 -2.30 -3.58 16.51
C PRO A 54 -1.25 -4.62 16.18
N SER A 55 -0.82 -4.63 14.91
CA SER A 55 0.18 -5.57 14.43
C SER A 55 1.30 -5.36 15.41
N ARG A 56 1.67 -6.42 16.14
CA ARG A 56 2.79 -6.40 17.09
C ARG A 56 3.91 -5.74 16.31
N LYS A 57 4.12 -4.43 16.53
CA LYS A 57 4.95 -3.63 15.63
C LYS A 57 6.26 -4.39 15.67
N LEU A 58 6.69 -4.94 14.53
CA LEU A 58 8.03 -5.50 14.44
C LEU A 58 8.91 -4.39 14.98
N LYS A 59 9.45 -4.59 16.19
CA LYS A 59 10.30 -3.59 16.83
C LYS A 59 11.33 -3.27 15.76
N PRO A 60 11.42 -2.03 15.26
CA PRO A 60 12.36 -1.71 14.22
C PRO A 60 13.71 -2.20 14.71
N ARG A 61 14.35 -3.08 13.92
CA ARG A 61 15.66 -3.61 14.25
C ARG A 61 16.57 -2.39 14.46
N PRO A 62 17.32 -2.30 15.56
CA PRO A 62 18.27 -1.21 15.74
C PRO A 62 19.23 -1.22 14.55
N ALA A 63 19.36 -0.07 13.88
CA ALA A 63 20.27 0.08 12.75
C ALA A 63 21.71 -0.16 13.22
N THR A 64 22.51 -0.87 12.42
CA THR A 64 23.93 -1.04 12.71
C THR A 64 24.69 0.27 12.44
N PRO A 65 25.86 0.49 13.06
CA PRO A 65 26.70 1.65 12.75
C PRO A 65 27.03 1.80 11.26
N GLU A 66 27.25 0.69 10.56
CA GLU A 66 27.50 0.65 9.11
C GLU A 66 26.29 1.13 8.29
N GLN A 67 25.08 0.68 8.64
CA GLN A 67 23.85 1.14 8.01
C GLN A 67 23.63 2.64 8.22
N LEU A 68 23.97 3.13 9.42
CA LEU A 68 23.88 4.55 9.74
C LEU A 68 24.90 5.38 8.95
N ALA A 69 26.13 4.87 8.78
CA ALA A 69 27.17 5.51 8.00
C ALA A 69 26.82 5.56 6.50
N ALA A 70 26.32 4.47 5.93
CA ALA A 70 25.84 4.42 4.55
C ALA A 70 24.64 5.35 4.31
N PHE A 71 23.73 5.45 5.27
CA PHE A 71 22.63 6.41 5.20
C PHE A 71 23.13 7.86 5.25
N ARG A 72 24.12 8.15 6.10
CA ARG A 72 24.72 9.48 6.23
C ARG A 72 25.58 9.87 5.01
N SER A 73 26.26 8.94 4.36
CA SER A 73 27.05 9.25 3.16
C SER A 73 26.18 9.60 1.96
N ALA A 74 24.96 9.07 1.90
CA ALA A 74 23.96 9.43 0.89
C ALA A 74 23.18 10.72 1.24
N ALA A 75 23.25 11.18 2.49
CA ALA A 75 22.54 12.38 2.92
C ALA A 75 23.11 13.63 2.24
N GLY A 76 22.27 14.34 1.49
CA GLY A 76 22.67 15.52 0.73
C GLY A 76 23.25 15.22 -0.66
N GLY A 77 23.34 13.96 -1.09
CA GLY A 77 23.81 13.60 -2.44
C GLY A 77 22.93 14.11 -3.58
N TRP A 78 21.73 14.61 -3.27
CA TRP A 78 20.79 15.21 -4.23
C TRP A 78 20.91 16.73 -4.33
N LYS A 79 21.77 17.36 -3.54
CA LYS A 79 21.88 18.83 -3.48
C LYS A 79 22.36 19.44 -4.80
N ASP A 80 23.23 18.74 -5.52
CA ASP A 80 23.85 19.21 -6.76
C ASP A 80 23.19 18.59 -8.01
N VAL A 81 22.04 17.93 -7.84
CA VAL A 81 21.27 17.39 -8.96
C VAL A 81 20.50 18.54 -9.61
N ASP A 82 20.70 18.71 -10.92
CA ASP A 82 19.86 19.57 -11.75
C ASP A 82 18.46 18.97 -11.84
N THR A 83 17.54 19.52 -11.04
CA THR A 83 16.17 19.04 -10.94
C THR A 83 15.41 19.23 -12.24
N ASP A 84 15.68 20.31 -12.97
CA ASP A 84 14.94 20.64 -14.19
C ASP A 84 15.31 19.67 -15.31
N ARG A 85 16.61 19.38 -15.45
CA ARG A 85 17.09 18.36 -16.37
C ARG A 85 16.58 16.96 -15.99
N LEU A 86 16.60 16.62 -14.71
CA LEU A 86 16.09 15.33 -14.23
C LEU A 86 14.60 15.14 -14.54
N VAL A 87 13.80 16.18 -14.35
CA VAL A 87 12.36 16.17 -14.67
C VAL A 87 12.14 15.96 -16.17
N ALA A 88 12.89 16.67 -17.01
CA ALA A 88 12.83 16.50 -18.47
C ALA A 88 13.19 15.06 -18.91
N ASP A 89 14.24 14.48 -18.34
CA ASP A 89 14.67 13.10 -18.65
C ASP A 89 13.64 12.06 -18.21
N ILE A 90 13.02 12.25 -17.04
CA ILE A 90 11.93 11.39 -16.55
C ILE A 90 10.74 11.44 -17.51
N TYR A 91 10.32 12.63 -17.93
CA TYR A 91 9.17 12.79 -18.82
C TYR A 91 9.44 12.25 -20.23
N SER A 92 10.61 12.52 -20.80
CA SER A 92 11.06 11.92 -22.06
C SER A 92 11.03 10.39 -22.02
N SER A 93 11.50 9.79 -20.93
CA SER A 93 11.46 8.33 -20.73
C SER A 93 10.03 7.78 -20.59
N ARG A 94 9.12 8.55 -19.98
CA ARG A 94 7.70 8.14 -19.82
C ARG A 94 6.96 8.14 -21.14
N ASP A 95 7.25 9.08 -22.02
CA ASP A 95 6.66 9.16 -23.36
C ASP A 95 7.08 7.95 -24.21
N GLN A 96 8.33 7.50 -24.10
CA GLN A 96 8.81 6.29 -24.79
C GLN A 96 8.10 5.00 -24.35
N VAL A 97 7.62 4.96 -23.11
CA VAL A 97 6.97 3.77 -22.51
C VAL A 97 5.44 3.93 -22.47
N GLY A 98 4.89 5.01 -23.06
CA GLY A 98 3.44 5.26 -23.14
C GLY A 98 2.77 5.51 -21.80
N ARG A 99 3.51 6.01 -20.79
CA ARG A 99 2.97 6.29 -19.45
C ARG A 99 2.51 7.75 -19.36
N PRO A 100 1.28 8.03 -18.88
CA PRO A 100 0.76 9.39 -18.82
C PRO A 100 1.59 10.29 -17.89
N HIS A 101 1.70 11.58 -18.22
CA HIS A 101 2.33 12.56 -17.35
C HIS A 101 1.54 12.75 -16.05
N ILE A 102 2.26 13.04 -14.97
CA ILE A 102 1.68 13.38 -13.66
C ILE A 102 2.13 14.80 -13.35
N GLU A 103 1.20 15.66 -12.98
CA GLU A 103 1.52 17.01 -12.47
C GLU A 103 2.07 16.89 -11.04
N LEU A 104 3.28 17.40 -10.82
CA LEU A 104 3.98 17.40 -9.53
C LEU A 104 3.71 18.69 -8.74
#